data_AF-A0A9E1Q183-F1
#
_entry.id   AF-A0A9E1Q183-F1
#
_cell.length_a   1.000
_cell.length_b   1.000
_cell.length_c   1.000
_cell.angle_alpha   90.00
_cell.angle_beta   90.00
_cell.angle_gamma   90.00
#
_symmetry.space_group_name_H-M   'P 1'
#
loop_
_entity.id
_entity.type
_entity.pdbx_description
1 polymer ?
#
loop_
_entity_poly.entity_id
_entity_poly.type
_entity_poly.pdbx_seq_one_letter_code
_entity_poly.pdbx_strand_id
1 'polypeptide(L)'
;MAANVTELPRSGRHVQPTPDEDPARVAARAAKYTQKLLLIGGGVSIVWVSLCGWYVSAFLGWGLLSQMLPHEVAAVIAGTALPLSVLWAVFLILRPNRDLTFHTEALRRQLALLTFPADEAEHRVQVVSDILRRQTEELNRASDRASLQLKEISDSVRENLDHLSEASSQAVEETAAMRGVLSEQASALSTLADRFETQQRAVRDITEQQANHMTAASKRSLQQTEEFGATLREQANLLSSASDRAAEKAKDIGALFREYTETMSHSGEAAGQRAAAIVEILEKGTVELNGASEMAASRATDISAELRQQTARVTDRLKESFDIQSDALVKVATRTGQEIDRLGAALDRHASSLTGTLDTSLNKHSASMDTMMDVASARIDKLGVTLRDVTSAVLQRVDDGLARRSGDLSTTVERMVSEAQELMAAMHQQVNDIAQTADTASQHSVGIKDALVEQGEALSKLVDHVSGQSQTLDVAMNDHRADLTRVSDDAVEKVSEMGAALRAQAQDVSKASDLAAVRADGVREMLQRQVTNLTTMSERAEEQAKEIETM
;
A
#
# COMPACT_ATOMS: atom_id res chain seq x y z
N MET A 1 132.97 -20.98 3.50
CA MET A 1 133.15 -22.06 2.52
C MET A 1 131.78 -22.24 1.89
N ALA A 2 131.45 -21.69 0.72
CA ALA A 2 132.22 -21.45 -0.52
C ALA A 2 132.46 -22.75 -1.33
N ALA A 3 132.23 -22.66 -2.65
CA ALA A 3 132.29 -23.74 -3.65
C ALA A 3 131.20 -24.85 -3.52
N ASN A 4 130.78 -25.59 -4.56
CA ASN A 4 130.88 -25.33 -6.02
C ASN A 4 129.58 -25.75 -6.78
N VAL A 5 129.63 -25.98 -8.10
CA VAL A 5 128.99 -25.01 -9.01
C VAL A 5 128.74 -25.60 -10.44
N THR A 6 127.47 -25.83 -10.85
CA THR A 6 127.01 -26.37 -12.18
C THR A 6 125.61 -25.82 -12.58
N GLU A 7 125.22 -25.44 -13.82
CA GLU A 7 125.90 -25.34 -15.14
C GLU A 7 125.13 -25.95 -16.34
N LEU A 8 124.24 -25.15 -16.96
CA LEU A 8 123.83 -25.19 -18.36
C LEU A 8 123.91 -23.77 -19.01
N PRO A 9 124.49 -23.58 -20.22
CA PRO A 9 124.80 -22.24 -20.77
C PRO A 9 123.72 -21.53 -21.62
N ARG A 10 123.74 -20.18 -21.56
CA ARG A 10 122.85 -19.26 -22.29
C ARG A 10 122.94 -19.35 -23.83
N SER A 11 122.20 -20.28 -24.41
CA SER A 11 121.89 -20.27 -25.86
C SER A 11 120.86 -19.18 -26.19
N GLY A 12 121.32 -17.93 -26.20
CA GLY A 12 120.50 -16.76 -26.50
C GLY A 12 120.07 -16.73 -27.96
N ARG A 13 118.77 -16.60 -28.22
CA ARG A 13 118.24 -16.24 -29.54
C ARG A 13 117.12 -15.22 -29.43
N HIS A 14 117.49 -13.94 -29.59
CA HIS A 14 116.54 -12.85 -29.67
C HIS A 14 115.55 -13.09 -30.82
N VAL A 15 114.26 -13.16 -30.49
CA VAL A 15 113.17 -12.88 -31.43
C VAL A 15 112.73 -11.45 -31.13
N GLN A 16 112.80 -10.57 -32.13
CA GLN A 16 112.36 -9.18 -31.97
C GLN A 16 110.83 -9.14 -31.80
N PRO A 17 110.29 -8.42 -30.80
CA PRO A 17 108.87 -8.14 -30.77
C PRO A 17 108.51 -7.14 -31.88
N THR A 18 107.53 -7.48 -32.70
CA THR A 18 106.84 -6.49 -33.54
C THR A 18 106.03 -5.52 -32.67
N PRO A 19 105.74 -4.29 -33.13
CA PRO A 19 105.28 -3.22 -32.24
C PRO A 19 103.97 -3.51 -31.49
N ASP A 20 104.00 -3.18 -30.20
CA ASP A 20 102.95 -3.27 -29.20
C ASP A 20 101.63 -2.59 -29.62
N GLU A 21 100.60 -3.37 -30.00
CA GLU A 21 99.20 -2.89 -29.99
C GLU A 21 98.69 -2.92 -28.54
N ASP A 22 99.03 -1.85 -27.81
CA ASP A 22 98.55 -1.47 -26.46
C ASP A 22 97.19 -2.13 -26.11
N PRO A 23 97.17 -3.12 -25.20
CA PRO A 23 95.99 -3.96 -24.97
C PRO A 23 94.80 -3.16 -24.40
N ALA A 24 95.04 -2.01 -23.78
CA ALA A 24 93.97 -1.12 -23.35
C ALA A 24 93.20 -0.53 -24.54
N ARG A 25 93.87 -0.30 -25.69
CA ARG A 25 93.21 0.17 -26.93
C ARG A 25 92.39 -0.92 -27.59
N VAL A 26 92.86 -2.17 -27.54
CA VAL A 26 92.11 -3.34 -28.05
C VAL A 26 90.86 -3.56 -27.21
N ALA A 27 90.98 -3.56 -25.87
CA ALA A 27 89.85 -3.66 -24.95
C ALA A 27 88.85 -2.49 -25.09
N ALA A 28 89.35 -1.25 -25.21
CA ALA A 28 88.50 -0.07 -25.39
C ALA A 28 87.79 -0.04 -26.76
N ARG A 29 88.38 -0.62 -27.82
CA ARG A 29 87.69 -0.86 -29.09
C ARG A 29 86.58 -1.91 -28.92
N ALA A 30 86.87 -3.04 -28.28
CA ALA A 30 85.90 -4.12 -28.05
C ALA A 30 84.67 -3.63 -27.27
N ALA A 31 84.87 -2.96 -26.13
CA ALA A 31 83.78 -2.43 -25.30
C ALA A 31 82.89 -1.44 -26.07
N LYS A 32 83.48 -0.54 -26.87
CA LYS A 32 82.74 0.42 -27.71
C LYS A 32 81.94 -0.26 -28.83
N TYR A 33 82.40 -1.40 -29.35
CA TYR A 33 81.61 -2.20 -30.30
C TYR A 33 80.44 -2.91 -29.62
N THR A 34 80.63 -3.53 -28.44
CA THR A 34 79.53 -4.14 -27.67
C THR A 34 78.48 -3.11 -27.28
N GLN A 35 78.89 -1.92 -26.84
CA GLN A 35 77.96 -0.84 -26.49
C GLN A 35 77.16 -0.32 -27.70
N LYS A 36 77.81 -0.14 -28.86
CA LYS A 36 77.11 0.20 -30.12
C LYS A 36 76.12 -0.88 -30.55
N LEU A 37 76.49 -2.15 -30.45
CA LEU A 37 75.63 -3.29 -30.79
C LEU A 37 74.39 -3.35 -29.88
N LEU A 38 74.54 -3.13 -28.57
CA LEU A 38 73.41 -3.05 -27.64
C LEU A 38 72.48 -1.85 -27.93
N LEU A 39 73.04 -0.68 -28.27
CA LEU A 39 72.24 0.50 -28.66
C LEU A 39 71.45 0.25 -29.95
N ILE A 40 72.01 -0.47 -30.93
CA ILE A 40 71.32 -0.85 -32.17
C ILE A 40 70.20 -1.85 -31.86
N GLY A 41 70.45 -2.90 -31.07
CA GLY A 41 69.44 -3.88 -30.67
C GLY A 41 68.27 -3.25 -29.90
N GLY A 42 68.58 -2.35 -28.95
CA GLY A 42 67.57 -1.57 -28.23
C GLY A 42 66.76 -0.65 -29.14
N GLY A 43 67.42 0.07 -30.07
CA GLY A 43 66.75 0.93 -31.04
C GLY A 43 65.76 0.18 -31.94
N VAL A 44 66.17 -0.97 -32.49
CA VAL A 44 65.28 -1.83 -33.30
C VAL A 44 64.11 -2.37 -32.48
N SER A 45 64.36 -2.74 -31.21
CA SER A 45 63.31 -3.19 -30.28
C SER A 45 62.25 -2.11 -30.02
N ILE A 46 62.67 -0.86 -29.81
CA ILE A 46 61.76 0.28 -29.59
C ILE A 46 60.93 0.59 -30.85
N VAL A 47 61.54 0.55 -32.03
CA VAL A 47 60.84 0.75 -33.30
C VAL A 47 59.80 -0.35 -33.53
N TRP A 48 60.13 -1.61 -33.21
CA TRP A 48 59.19 -2.74 -33.34
C TRP A 48 57.97 -2.59 -32.43
N VAL A 49 58.16 -2.31 -31.14
CA VAL A 49 57.05 -2.10 -30.19
C VAL A 49 56.18 -0.90 -30.62
N SER A 50 56.80 0.17 -31.12
CA SER A 50 56.08 1.35 -31.65
C SER A 50 55.21 0.99 -32.87
N LEU A 51 55.74 0.14 -33.78
CA LEU A 51 55.02 -0.35 -34.95
C LEU A 51 53.81 -1.23 -34.54
N CYS A 52 53.99 -2.11 -33.55
CA CYS A 52 52.91 -2.94 -33.01
C CYS A 52 51.79 -2.09 -32.38
N GLY A 53 52.14 -1.09 -31.57
CA GLY A 53 51.16 -0.16 -30.98
C GLY A 53 50.38 0.63 -32.04
N TRP A 54 51.06 1.11 -33.08
CA TRP A 54 50.41 1.75 -34.22
C TRP A 54 49.46 0.79 -34.95
N TYR A 55 49.90 -0.43 -35.27
CA TYR A 55 49.08 -1.43 -35.95
C TYR A 55 47.81 -1.79 -35.17
N VAL A 56 47.91 -1.99 -33.85
CA VAL A 56 46.75 -2.21 -32.96
C VAL A 56 45.79 -1.02 -33.04
N SER A 57 46.30 0.21 -33.00
CA SER A 57 45.45 1.41 -33.07
C SER A 57 44.77 1.62 -34.44
N ALA A 58 45.39 1.16 -35.53
CA ALA A 58 44.96 1.43 -36.90
C ALA A 58 44.09 0.33 -37.53
N PHE A 59 44.32 -0.94 -37.16
CA PHE A 59 43.64 -2.10 -37.76
C PHE A 59 42.79 -2.92 -36.78
N LEU A 60 43.13 -2.94 -35.49
CA LEU A 60 42.45 -3.79 -34.50
C LEU A 60 41.44 -3.01 -33.64
N GLY A 61 41.80 -1.80 -33.24
CA GLY A 61 40.99 -0.92 -32.38
C GLY A 61 41.02 -1.34 -30.92
N TRP A 62 41.33 -0.39 -30.02
CA TRP A 62 41.46 -0.66 -28.58
C TRP A 62 40.20 -1.25 -27.92
N GLY A 63 39.00 -0.97 -28.48
CA GLY A 63 37.75 -1.56 -28.01
C GLY A 63 37.64 -3.07 -28.27
N LEU A 64 38.11 -3.55 -29.43
CA LEU A 64 38.02 -4.98 -29.81
C LEU A 64 38.86 -5.86 -28.89
N LEU A 65 40.03 -5.35 -28.48
CA LEU A 65 40.94 -5.97 -27.51
C LEU A 65 40.32 -6.15 -26.11
N SER A 66 39.28 -5.39 -25.77
CA SER A 66 38.51 -5.54 -24.53
C SER A 66 37.31 -6.50 -24.63
N GLN A 67 36.99 -6.97 -25.85
CA GLN A 67 35.85 -7.84 -26.14
C GLN A 67 36.27 -9.25 -26.59
N MET A 68 37.54 -9.44 -27.00
CA MET A 68 38.12 -10.74 -27.32
C MET A 68 38.35 -11.61 -26.08
N LEU A 69 38.33 -12.94 -26.26
CA LEU A 69 38.47 -13.88 -25.17
C LEU A 69 39.91 -13.89 -24.63
N PRO A 70 40.15 -14.21 -23.34
CA PRO A 70 41.48 -14.08 -22.73
C PRO A 70 42.61 -14.84 -23.44
N HIS A 71 42.29 -15.95 -24.11
CA HIS A 71 43.27 -16.73 -24.87
C HIS A 71 43.62 -16.09 -26.24
N GLU A 72 42.71 -15.33 -26.86
CA GLU A 72 42.97 -14.58 -28.08
C GLU A 72 43.89 -13.39 -27.79
N VAL A 73 43.64 -12.69 -26.68
CA VAL A 73 44.52 -11.62 -26.16
C VAL A 73 45.92 -12.18 -25.85
N ALA A 74 46.00 -13.35 -25.21
CA ALA A 74 47.28 -14.03 -24.97
C ALA A 74 48.01 -14.42 -26.28
N ALA A 75 47.29 -14.86 -27.32
CA ALA A 75 47.87 -15.17 -28.63
C ALA A 75 48.42 -13.92 -29.33
N VAL A 76 47.73 -12.77 -29.25
CA VAL A 76 48.22 -11.49 -29.77
C VAL A 76 49.50 -11.06 -29.04
N ILE A 77 49.52 -11.13 -27.71
CA ILE A 77 50.72 -10.79 -26.91
C ILE A 77 51.89 -11.70 -27.29
N ALA A 78 51.68 -13.02 -27.34
CA ALA A 78 52.71 -13.99 -27.74
C ALA A 78 53.26 -13.69 -29.15
N GLY A 79 52.38 -13.35 -30.11
CA GLY A 79 52.76 -12.96 -31.47
C GLY A 79 53.66 -11.73 -31.54
N THR A 80 53.48 -10.75 -30.64
CA THR A 80 54.37 -9.55 -30.58
C THR A 80 55.73 -9.84 -29.94
N ALA A 81 55.80 -10.79 -28.99
CA ALA A 81 57.01 -11.09 -28.23
C ALA A 81 57.97 -12.06 -28.95
N LEU A 82 57.44 -12.99 -29.75
CA LEU A 82 58.23 -14.06 -30.39
C LEU A 82 59.32 -13.53 -31.35
N PRO A 83 59.09 -12.52 -32.21
CA PRO A 83 60.14 -11.95 -33.07
C PRO A 83 61.28 -11.29 -32.26
N LEU A 84 60.93 -10.70 -31.11
CA LEU A 84 61.89 -10.01 -30.25
C LEU A 84 62.84 -10.99 -29.56
N SER A 85 62.34 -12.14 -29.08
CA SER A 85 63.17 -13.16 -28.45
C SER A 85 64.17 -13.78 -29.44
N VAL A 86 63.76 -14.02 -30.69
CA VAL A 86 64.64 -14.52 -31.76
C VAL A 86 65.76 -13.51 -32.09
N LEU A 87 65.45 -12.21 -32.16
CA LEU A 87 66.45 -11.16 -32.40
C LEU A 87 67.55 -11.17 -31.32
N TRP A 88 67.16 -11.26 -30.04
CA TRP A 88 68.12 -11.31 -28.93
C TRP A 88 68.87 -12.65 -28.81
N ALA A 89 68.26 -13.78 -29.21
CA ALA A 89 68.94 -15.07 -29.28
C ALA A 89 70.04 -15.08 -30.35
N VAL A 90 69.76 -14.55 -31.56
CA VAL A 90 70.75 -14.40 -32.64
C VAL A 90 71.89 -13.48 -32.20
N PHE A 91 71.58 -12.40 -31.47
CA PHE A 91 72.58 -11.47 -30.93
C PHE A 91 73.54 -12.14 -29.93
N LEU A 92 73.05 -13.03 -29.07
CA LEU A 92 73.88 -13.79 -28.13
C LEU A 92 74.84 -14.78 -28.82
N ILE A 93 74.38 -15.43 -29.90
CA ILE A 93 75.17 -16.41 -30.66
C ILE A 93 76.31 -15.74 -31.45
N LEU A 94 76.13 -14.48 -31.87
CA LEU A 94 77.11 -13.73 -32.67
C LEU A 94 78.30 -13.14 -31.87
N ARG A 95 78.49 -13.54 -30.61
CA ARG A 95 79.57 -13.06 -29.73
C ARG A 95 80.89 -13.82 -30.03
N PRO A 96 81.94 -13.20 -30.61
CA PRO A 96 83.08 -13.97 -31.13
C PRO A 96 84.05 -14.42 -30.02
N ASN A 97 84.04 -15.71 -29.67
CA ASN A 97 85.12 -16.32 -28.90
C ASN A 97 86.41 -16.35 -29.75
N ARG A 98 87.49 -15.72 -29.28
CA ARG A 98 88.75 -15.56 -30.01
C ARG A 98 89.99 -15.79 -29.13
N ASP A 99 89.98 -16.84 -28.31
CA ASP A 99 91.13 -17.20 -27.48
C ASP A 99 91.40 -18.72 -27.49
N LEU A 100 91.93 -19.21 -28.61
CA LEU A 100 92.33 -20.62 -28.82
C LEU A 100 93.75 -20.76 -29.41
N THR A 101 94.44 -19.65 -29.65
CA THR A 101 95.72 -19.61 -30.39
C THR A 101 96.97 -19.57 -29.51
N PHE A 102 96.86 -19.70 -28.18
CA PHE A 102 97.99 -19.52 -27.26
C PHE A 102 98.53 -20.82 -26.61
N HIS A 103 97.90 -21.98 -26.84
CA HIS A 103 98.26 -23.23 -26.14
C HIS A 103 99.11 -24.23 -26.95
N THR A 104 99.41 -23.96 -28.22
CA THR A 104 100.17 -24.86 -29.11
C THR A 104 101.69 -24.85 -28.89
N GLU A 105 102.26 -23.73 -28.42
CA GLU A 105 103.72 -23.56 -28.30
C GLU A 105 104.33 -24.34 -27.13
N ALA A 106 103.59 -24.57 -26.05
CA ALA A 106 104.14 -25.10 -24.79
C ALA A 106 104.55 -26.58 -24.89
N LEU A 107 103.69 -27.43 -25.49
CA LEU A 107 103.88 -28.88 -25.55
C LEU A 107 105.14 -29.29 -26.34
N ARG A 108 105.56 -28.47 -27.31
CA ARG A 108 106.76 -28.76 -28.12
C ARG A 108 108.08 -28.63 -27.34
N ARG A 109 108.07 -27.98 -26.17
CA ARG A 109 109.28 -27.65 -25.41
C ARG A 109 109.63 -28.66 -24.31
N GLN A 110 108.67 -29.46 -23.84
CA GLN A 110 108.90 -30.46 -22.78
C GLN A 110 109.44 -31.80 -23.31
N LEU A 111 109.19 -32.14 -24.59
CA LEU A 111 109.65 -33.39 -25.21
C LEU A 111 111.17 -33.47 -25.47
N ALA A 112 111.93 -32.42 -25.19
CA ALA A 112 113.37 -32.34 -25.45
C ALA A 112 114.27 -32.47 -24.19
N LEU A 113 113.68 -32.66 -22.99
CA LEU A 113 114.38 -32.56 -21.69
C LEU A 113 114.33 -33.85 -20.83
N LEU A 114 114.01 -35.00 -21.43
CA LEU A 114 113.88 -36.29 -20.71
C LEU A 114 115.11 -37.22 -20.83
N THR A 115 116.26 -36.70 -21.29
CA THR A 115 117.44 -37.52 -21.65
C THR A 115 118.56 -37.49 -20.60
N PHE A 116 118.24 -37.88 -19.35
CA PHE A 116 119.18 -38.20 -18.24
C PHE A 116 120.08 -37.06 -17.71
N PRO A 117 120.82 -37.24 -16.58
CA PRO A 117 120.82 -38.31 -15.56
C PRO A 117 120.14 -37.86 -14.23
N ALA A 118 119.61 -38.70 -13.32
CA ALA A 118 120.25 -39.69 -12.44
C ALA A 118 121.43 -39.08 -11.62
N ASP A 119 121.42 -39.00 -10.28
CA ASP A 119 120.78 -39.88 -9.27
C ASP A 119 119.88 -39.19 -8.20
N GLU A 120 119.63 -37.88 -8.27
CA GLU A 120 118.84 -37.10 -7.27
C GLU A 120 117.30 -37.43 -7.23
N ALA A 121 116.91 -38.61 -7.72
CA ALA A 121 115.53 -38.97 -8.02
C ALA A 121 114.77 -39.55 -6.81
N GLU A 122 115.33 -40.55 -6.11
CA GLU A 122 114.56 -41.35 -5.13
C GLU A 122 113.97 -40.51 -3.99
N HIS A 123 114.77 -39.65 -3.35
CA HIS A 123 114.31 -38.86 -2.21
C HIS A 123 113.26 -37.80 -2.62
N ARG A 124 113.35 -37.28 -3.86
CA ARG A 124 112.32 -36.36 -4.40
C ARG A 124 111.05 -37.11 -4.78
N VAL A 125 111.16 -38.31 -5.35
CA VAL A 125 110.02 -39.18 -5.66
C VAL A 125 109.27 -39.57 -4.38
N GLN A 126 109.94 -39.99 -3.31
CA GLN A 126 109.26 -40.34 -2.05
C GLN A 126 108.48 -39.17 -1.45
N VAL A 127 109.10 -37.99 -1.32
CA VAL A 127 108.43 -36.80 -0.75
C VAL A 127 107.27 -36.34 -1.62
N VAL A 128 107.41 -36.37 -2.95
CA VAL A 128 106.30 -36.05 -3.87
C VAL A 128 105.19 -37.11 -3.82
N SER A 129 105.52 -38.40 -3.68
CA SER A 129 104.54 -39.48 -3.52
C SER A 129 103.73 -39.35 -2.24
N ASP A 130 104.35 -39.02 -1.10
CA ASP A 130 103.61 -38.80 0.15
C ASP A 130 102.74 -37.53 0.12
N ILE A 131 103.21 -36.45 -0.52
CA ILE A 131 102.40 -35.24 -0.74
C ILE A 131 101.21 -35.55 -1.67
N LEU A 132 101.43 -36.23 -2.80
CA LEU A 132 100.37 -36.62 -3.73
C LEU A 132 99.37 -37.58 -3.08
N ARG A 133 99.84 -38.55 -2.29
CA ARG A 133 99.00 -39.46 -1.51
C ARG A 133 98.13 -38.68 -0.53
N ARG A 134 98.72 -37.76 0.23
CA ARG A 134 98.01 -36.93 1.20
C ARG A 134 96.99 -35.99 0.54
N GLN A 135 97.35 -35.35 -0.57
CA GLN A 135 96.43 -34.55 -1.39
C GLN A 135 95.30 -35.41 -1.96
N THR A 136 95.58 -36.65 -2.39
CA THR A 136 94.56 -37.59 -2.88
C THR A 136 93.61 -38.01 -1.76
N GLU A 137 94.12 -38.30 -0.56
CA GLU A 137 93.26 -38.58 0.60
C GLU A 137 92.43 -37.36 1.04
N GLU A 138 92.99 -36.15 1.03
CA GLU A 138 92.27 -34.92 1.35
C GLU A 138 91.22 -34.58 0.28
N LEU A 139 91.50 -34.82 -1.00
CA LEU A 139 90.57 -34.68 -2.12
C LEU A 139 89.45 -35.72 -2.09
N ASN A 140 89.75 -36.98 -1.74
CA ASN A 140 88.73 -38.01 -1.53
C ASN A 140 87.82 -37.62 -0.36
N ARG A 141 88.39 -37.27 0.80
CA ARG A 141 87.63 -36.77 1.96
C ARG A 141 86.83 -35.50 1.66
N ALA A 142 87.22 -34.69 0.68
CA ALA A 142 86.43 -33.55 0.20
C ALA A 142 85.29 -33.99 -0.73
N SER A 143 85.56 -34.93 -1.64
CA SER A 143 84.59 -35.50 -2.59
C SER A 143 83.50 -36.31 -1.88
N ASP A 144 83.85 -37.05 -0.83
CA ASP A 144 82.92 -37.78 0.03
C ASP A 144 81.95 -36.81 0.74
N ARG A 145 82.48 -35.73 1.33
CA ARG A 145 81.67 -34.68 1.97
C ARG A 145 80.78 -33.93 0.99
N ALA A 146 81.30 -33.60 -0.20
CA ALA A 146 80.51 -32.98 -1.27
C ALA A 146 79.39 -33.93 -1.75
N SER A 147 79.65 -35.23 -1.83
CA SER A 147 78.64 -36.23 -2.21
C SER A 147 77.56 -36.41 -1.14
N LEU A 148 77.93 -36.33 0.15
CA LEU A 148 76.96 -36.30 1.25
C LEU A 148 76.10 -35.05 1.23
N GLN A 149 76.69 -33.85 1.05
CA GLN A 149 75.94 -32.59 0.94
C GLN A 149 75.04 -32.55 -0.31
N LEU A 150 75.51 -33.03 -1.47
CA LEU A 150 74.69 -33.14 -2.67
C LEU A 150 73.51 -34.09 -2.48
N LYS A 151 73.67 -35.16 -1.69
CA LYS A 151 72.58 -36.05 -1.32
C LYS A 151 71.58 -35.35 -0.38
N GLU A 152 72.06 -34.72 0.70
CA GLU A 152 71.23 -33.97 1.66
C GLU A 152 70.40 -32.88 0.96
N ILE A 153 71.01 -32.15 0.01
CA ILE A 153 70.33 -31.18 -0.85
C ILE A 153 69.31 -31.86 -1.77
N SER A 154 69.64 -33.01 -2.37
CA SER A 154 68.72 -33.74 -3.26
C SER A 154 67.51 -34.30 -2.52
N ASP A 155 67.71 -34.82 -1.31
CA ASP A 155 66.65 -35.37 -0.47
C ASP A 155 65.75 -34.23 0.04
N SER A 156 66.29 -33.08 0.47
CA SER A 156 65.50 -31.90 0.86
C SER A 156 64.78 -31.23 -0.32
N VAL A 157 65.39 -31.16 -1.51
CA VAL A 157 64.70 -30.69 -2.73
C VAL A 157 63.52 -31.60 -3.09
N ARG A 158 63.64 -32.91 -2.84
CA ARG A 158 62.55 -33.87 -3.06
C ARG A 158 61.40 -33.66 -2.08
N GLU A 159 61.71 -33.54 -0.79
CA GLU A 159 60.73 -33.24 0.27
C GLU A 159 59.96 -31.93 -0.01
N ASN A 160 60.66 -30.88 -0.44
CA ASN A 160 60.03 -29.62 -0.85
C ASN A 160 59.15 -29.76 -2.10
N LEU A 161 59.51 -30.61 -3.07
CA LEU A 161 58.69 -30.89 -4.26
C LEU A 161 57.44 -31.71 -3.92
N ASP A 162 57.57 -32.68 -3.00
CA ASP A 162 56.45 -33.51 -2.55
C ASP A 162 55.43 -32.66 -1.76
N HIS A 163 55.88 -31.79 -0.84
CA HIS A 163 55.01 -30.83 -0.15
C HIS A 163 54.38 -29.79 -1.09
N LEU A 164 55.11 -29.30 -2.09
CA LEU A 164 54.55 -28.38 -3.10
C LEU A 164 53.47 -29.07 -3.96
N SER A 165 53.65 -30.36 -4.27
CA SER A 165 52.66 -31.18 -4.97
C SER A 165 51.41 -31.41 -4.13
N GLU A 166 51.57 -31.72 -2.84
CA GLU A 166 50.47 -31.88 -1.87
C GLU A 166 49.66 -30.58 -1.72
N ALA A 167 50.32 -29.46 -1.43
CA ALA A 167 49.67 -28.14 -1.33
C ALA A 167 49.00 -27.71 -2.65
N SER A 168 49.61 -28.00 -3.80
CA SER A 168 48.99 -27.74 -5.10
C SER A 168 47.78 -28.63 -5.38
N SER A 169 47.74 -29.85 -4.84
CA SER A 169 46.59 -30.75 -4.97
C SER A 169 45.43 -30.26 -4.11
N GLN A 170 45.69 -29.92 -2.84
CA GLN A 170 44.69 -29.34 -1.94
C GLN A 170 44.11 -28.03 -2.49
N ALA A 171 44.94 -27.12 -2.99
CA ALA A 171 44.48 -25.86 -3.58
C ALA A 171 43.56 -26.07 -4.80
N VAL A 172 43.78 -27.12 -5.60
CA VAL A 172 42.90 -27.49 -6.73
C VAL A 172 41.57 -28.05 -6.23
N GLU A 173 41.56 -28.85 -5.15
CA GLU A 173 40.36 -29.41 -4.54
C GLU A 173 39.51 -28.33 -3.85
N GLU A 174 40.11 -27.45 -3.06
CA GLU A 174 39.42 -26.28 -2.47
C GLU A 174 38.84 -25.36 -3.56
N THR A 175 39.60 -25.12 -4.64
CA THR A 175 39.10 -24.35 -5.80
C THR A 175 37.98 -25.08 -6.55
N ALA A 176 37.91 -26.41 -6.52
CA ALA A 176 36.78 -27.17 -7.06
C ALA A 176 35.55 -27.07 -6.15
N ALA A 177 35.70 -27.24 -4.84
CA ALA A 177 34.63 -27.09 -3.86
C ALA A 177 34.02 -25.67 -3.88
N MET A 178 34.86 -24.63 -3.92
CA MET A 178 34.41 -23.23 -3.97
C MET A 178 33.64 -22.92 -5.26
N ARG A 179 34.03 -23.49 -6.40
CA ARG A 179 33.25 -23.40 -7.65
C ARG A 179 31.89 -24.10 -7.55
N GLY A 180 31.82 -25.22 -6.83
CA GLY A 180 30.56 -25.90 -6.51
C GLY A 180 29.60 -24.98 -5.72
N VAL A 181 30.07 -24.45 -4.59
CA VAL A 181 29.29 -23.54 -3.73
C VAL A 181 28.85 -22.28 -4.48
N LEU A 182 29.72 -21.66 -5.28
CA LEU A 182 29.38 -20.49 -6.09
C LEU A 182 28.32 -20.81 -7.17
N SER A 183 28.39 -22.00 -7.78
CA SER A 183 27.37 -22.45 -8.74
C SER A 183 26.02 -22.73 -8.08
N GLU A 184 26.01 -23.27 -6.85
CA GLU A 184 24.80 -23.50 -6.06
C GLU A 184 24.16 -22.16 -5.64
N GLN A 185 24.95 -21.22 -5.12
CA GLN A 185 24.50 -19.87 -4.77
C GLN A 185 23.95 -19.11 -5.99
N ALA A 186 24.60 -19.20 -7.15
CA ALA A 186 24.10 -18.60 -8.38
C ALA A 186 22.76 -19.20 -8.84
N SER A 187 22.59 -20.52 -8.70
CA SER A 187 21.33 -21.22 -8.99
C SER A 187 20.20 -20.81 -8.03
N ALA A 188 20.51 -20.70 -6.73
CA ALA A 188 19.58 -20.25 -5.71
C ALA A 188 19.14 -18.79 -5.94
N LEU A 189 20.07 -17.89 -6.27
CA LEU A 189 19.78 -16.49 -6.62
C LEU A 189 18.93 -16.37 -7.89
N SER A 190 19.22 -17.17 -8.92
CA SER A 190 18.42 -17.23 -10.14
C SER A 190 16.98 -17.69 -9.86
N THR A 191 16.82 -18.74 -9.04
CA THR A 191 15.51 -19.26 -8.60
C THR A 191 14.74 -18.23 -7.76
N LEU A 192 15.45 -17.44 -6.94
CA LEU A 192 14.84 -16.36 -6.15
C LEU A 192 14.41 -15.19 -7.05
N ALA A 193 15.19 -14.84 -8.06
CA ALA A 193 14.85 -13.79 -9.02
C ALA A 193 13.61 -14.13 -9.86
N ASP A 194 13.51 -15.36 -10.38
CA ASP A 194 12.35 -15.85 -11.15
C ASP A 194 11.07 -15.88 -10.30
N ARG A 195 11.20 -16.26 -9.02
CA ARG A 195 10.11 -16.15 -8.02
C ARG A 195 9.71 -14.70 -7.77
N PHE A 196 10.66 -13.77 -7.61
CA PHE A 196 10.35 -12.36 -7.44
C PHE A 196 9.65 -11.76 -8.67
N GLU A 197 10.10 -12.09 -9.89
CA GLU A 197 9.45 -11.60 -11.11
C GLU A 197 8.02 -12.16 -11.24
N THR A 198 7.83 -13.45 -10.95
CA THR A 198 6.50 -14.08 -10.90
C THR A 198 5.60 -13.45 -9.85
N GLN A 199 6.11 -13.16 -8.65
CA GLN A 199 5.37 -12.48 -7.59
C GLN A 199 5.03 -11.02 -7.97
N GLN A 200 5.96 -10.32 -8.64
CA GLN A 200 5.73 -8.95 -9.11
C GLN A 200 4.66 -8.88 -10.21
N ARG A 201 4.61 -9.87 -11.12
CA ARG A 201 3.51 -10.03 -12.09
C ARG A 201 2.18 -10.24 -11.37
N ALA A 202 2.10 -11.22 -10.46
CA ALA A 202 0.87 -11.51 -9.72
C ALA A 202 0.36 -10.31 -8.89
N VAL A 203 1.25 -9.56 -8.24
CA VAL A 203 0.90 -8.34 -7.51
C VAL A 203 0.40 -7.24 -8.44
N ARG A 204 0.98 -7.08 -9.64
CA ARG A 204 0.48 -6.14 -10.66
C ARG A 204 -0.93 -6.51 -11.10
N ASP A 205 -1.15 -7.76 -11.49
CA ASP A 205 -2.44 -8.24 -11.98
C ASP A 205 -3.55 -8.08 -10.93
N ILE A 206 -3.28 -8.46 -9.67
CA ILE A 206 -4.22 -8.26 -8.56
C ILE A 206 -4.50 -6.77 -8.33
N THR A 207 -3.48 -5.91 -8.37
CA THR A 207 -3.64 -4.46 -8.17
C THR A 207 -4.48 -3.84 -9.29
N GLU A 208 -4.25 -4.23 -10.54
CA GLU A 208 -5.01 -3.75 -11.70
C GLU A 208 -6.45 -4.26 -11.67
N GLN A 209 -6.67 -5.54 -11.34
CA GLN A 209 -8.00 -6.09 -11.16
C GLN A 209 -8.77 -5.37 -10.04
N GLN A 210 -8.12 -5.09 -8.90
CA GLN A 210 -8.74 -4.41 -7.77
C GLN A 210 -9.02 -2.93 -8.06
N ALA A 211 -8.14 -2.23 -8.80
CA ALA A 211 -8.40 -0.87 -9.28
C ALA A 211 -9.60 -0.81 -10.26
N ASN A 212 -9.73 -1.81 -11.13
CA ASN A 212 -10.88 -1.94 -12.03
C ASN A 212 -12.18 -2.23 -11.27
N HIS A 213 -12.16 -3.15 -10.29
CA HIS A 213 -13.32 -3.40 -9.42
C HIS A 213 -13.71 -2.16 -8.60
N MET A 214 -12.75 -1.44 -8.02
CA MET A 214 -12.98 -0.19 -7.28
C MET A 214 -13.64 0.87 -8.18
N THR A 215 -13.15 1.02 -9.41
CA THR A 215 -13.70 1.95 -10.41
C THR A 215 -15.13 1.57 -10.80
N ALA A 216 -15.42 0.27 -10.99
CA ALA A 216 -16.76 -0.22 -11.29
C ALA A 216 -17.74 -0.02 -10.11
N ALA A 217 -17.30 -0.29 -8.88
CA ALA A 217 -18.08 -0.06 -7.66
C ALA A 217 -18.37 1.43 -7.44
N SER A 218 -17.37 2.30 -7.63
CA SER A 218 -17.52 3.76 -7.55
C SER A 218 -18.54 4.29 -8.56
N LYS A 219 -18.45 3.86 -9.84
CA LYS A 219 -19.46 4.21 -10.86
C LYS A 219 -20.87 3.75 -10.49
N ARG A 220 -21.02 2.53 -9.97
CA ARG A 220 -22.32 1.98 -9.53
C ARG A 220 -22.90 2.78 -8.36
N SER A 221 -22.07 3.14 -7.38
CA SER A 221 -22.46 3.96 -6.24
C SER A 221 -22.87 5.38 -6.65
N LEU A 222 -22.18 5.98 -7.61
CA LEU A 222 -22.59 7.25 -8.23
C LEU A 222 -23.97 7.15 -8.89
N GLN A 223 -24.20 6.13 -9.74
CA GLN A 223 -25.50 5.93 -10.39
C GLN A 223 -26.64 5.70 -9.38
N GLN A 224 -26.42 4.90 -8.33
CA GLN A 224 -27.41 4.73 -7.26
C GLN A 224 -27.65 6.03 -6.49
N THR A 225 -26.63 6.89 -6.31
CA THR A 225 -26.78 8.19 -5.65
C THR A 225 -27.58 9.17 -6.52
N GLU A 226 -27.39 9.15 -7.83
CA GLU A 226 -28.21 9.92 -8.79
C GLU A 226 -29.66 9.43 -8.80
N GLU A 227 -29.88 8.12 -8.78
CA GLU A 227 -31.22 7.49 -8.72
C GLU A 227 -31.95 7.80 -7.40
N PHE A 228 -31.30 7.63 -6.24
CA PHE A 228 -31.84 8.08 -4.95
C PHE A 228 -32.11 9.58 -4.93
N GLY A 229 -31.22 10.39 -5.52
CA GLY A 229 -31.39 11.83 -5.66
C GLY A 229 -32.56 12.23 -6.56
N ALA A 230 -32.93 11.41 -7.55
CA ALA A 230 -34.14 11.59 -8.36
C ALA A 230 -35.39 11.22 -7.54
N THR A 231 -35.42 10.03 -6.94
CA THR A 231 -36.56 9.52 -6.15
C THR A 231 -36.88 10.42 -4.95
N LEU A 232 -35.87 10.91 -4.21
CA LEU A 232 -36.08 11.86 -3.11
C LEU A 232 -36.67 13.20 -3.60
N ARG A 233 -36.26 13.67 -4.78
CA ARG A 233 -36.78 14.91 -5.38
C ARG A 233 -38.22 14.73 -5.87
N GLU A 234 -38.57 13.56 -6.39
CA GLU A 234 -39.96 13.20 -6.72
C GLU A 234 -40.84 13.10 -5.47
N GLN A 235 -40.39 12.40 -4.43
CA GLN A 235 -41.10 12.31 -3.14
C GLN A 235 -41.30 13.69 -2.50
N ALA A 236 -40.30 14.58 -2.54
CA ALA A 236 -40.43 15.95 -2.06
C ALA A 236 -41.49 16.76 -2.84
N ASN A 237 -41.54 16.62 -4.17
CA ASN A 237 -42.56 17.25 -5.01
C ASN A 237 -43.96 16.71 -4.72
N LEU A 238 -44.11 15.39 -4.56
CA LEU A 238 -45.37 14.74 -4.19
C LEU A 238 -45.86 15.21 -2.81
N LEU A 239 -44.95 15.31 -1.83
CA LEU A 239 -45.24 15.77 -0.47
C LEU A 239 -45.61 17.26 -0.44
N SER A 240 -44.93 18.12 -1.22
CA SER A 240 -45.33 19.53 -1.39
C SER A 240 -46.74 19.61 -1.96
N SER A 241 -47.00 18.95 -3.09
CA SER A 241 -48.32 18.95 -3.73
C SER A 241 -49.43 18.38 -2.82
N ALA A 242 -49.13 17.37 -1.99
CA ALA A 242 -50.06 16.88 -0.97
C ALA A 242 -50.33 17.93 0.12
N SER A 243 -49.29 18.64 0.57
CA SER A 243 -49.37 19.71 1.57
C SER A 243 -50.17 20.92 1.06
N ASP A 244 -49.95 21.34 -0.19
CA ASP A 244 -50.68 22.42 -0.84
C ASP A 244 -52.18 22.10 -0.93
N ARG A 245 -52.53 20.86 -1.35
CA ARG A 245 -53.92 20.38 -1.39
C ARG A 245 -54.55 20.24 -0.01
N ALA A 246 -53.78 19.89 1.02
CA ALA A 246 -54.24 19.87 2.40
C ALA A 246 -54.51 21.30 2.95
N ALA A 247 -53.65 22.26 2.63
CA ALA A 247 -53.82 23.67 2.98
C ALA A 247 -55.05 24.29 2.27
N GLU A 248 -55.26 23.96 1.00
CA GLU A 248 -56.45 24.36 0.25
C GLU A 248 -57.73 23.76 0.87
N LYS A 249 -57.75 22.46 1.21
CA LYS A 249 -58.90 21.84 1.88
C LYS A 249 -59.15 22.38 3.28
N ALA A 250 -58.11 22.74 4.04
CA ALA A 250 -58.26 23.44 5.31
C ALA A 250 -58.89 24.84 5.14
N LYS A 251 -58.52 25.55 4.06
CA LYS A 251 -59.11 26.85 3.69
C LYS A 251 -60.58 26.73 3.28
N ASP A 252 -60.95 25.69 2.52
CA ASP A 252 -62.36 25.39 2.17
C ASP A 252 -63.19 25.14 3.43
N ILE A 253 -62.70 24.29 4.33
CA ILE A 253 -63.37 23.99 5.62
C ILE A 253 -63.51 25.28 6.45
N GLY A 254 -62.47 26.12 6.48
CA GLY A 254 -62.50 27.44 7.13
C GLY A 254 -63.35 28.51 6.43
N ALA A 255 -63.82 28.28 5.21
CA ALA A 255 -64.86 29.08 4.55
C ALA A 255 -66.25 28.58 4.95
N LEU A 256 -66.50 27.27 4.78
CA LEU A 256 -67.77 26.62 5.17
C LEU A 256 -68.12 26.84 6.64
N PHE A 257 -67.15 26.77 7.56
CA PHE A 257 -67.39 27.04 8.98
C PHE A 257 -67.86 28.48 9.25
N ARG A 258 -67.38 29.47 8.48
CA ARG A 258 -67.83 30.86 8.61
C ARG A 258 -69.24 31.03 8.04
N GLU A 259 -69.50 30.48 6.86
CA GLU A 259 -70.83 30.48 6.23
C GLU A 259 -71.89 29.82 7.12
N TYR A 260 -71.58 28.67 7.74
CA TYR A 260 -72.46 28.03 8.73
C TYR A 260 -72.62 28.87 10.00
N THR A 261 -71.57 29.53 10.49
CA THR A 261 -71.66 30.38 11.70
C THR A 261 -72.51 31.62 11.43
N GLU A 262 -72.36 32.25 10.27
CA GLU A 262 -73.15 33.40 9.82
C GLU A 262 -74.63 33.00 9.63
N THR A 263 -74.88 31.88 8.94
CA THR A 263 -76.24 31.31 8.77
C THR A 263 -76.90 30.96 10.10
N MET A 264 -76.15 30.38 11.04
CA MET A 264 -76.60 30.08 12.40
C MET A 264 -76.93 31.36 13.17
N SER A 265 -76.08 32.39 13.09
CA SER A 265 -76.31 33.70 13.72
C SER A 265 -77.59 34.35 13.19
N HIS A 266 -77.76 34.41 11.87
CA HIS A 266 -78.95 34.97 11.23
C HIS A 266 -80.22 34.19 11.59
N SER A 267 -80.12 32.86 11.71
CA SER A 267 -81.23 32.00 12.12
C SER A 267 -81.60 32.19 13.60
N GLY A 268 -80.60 32.35 14.47
CA GLY A 268 -80.80 32.63 15.90
C GLY A 268 -81.41 34.02 16.14
N GLU A 269 -80.97 35.03 15.39
CA GLU A 269 -81.53 36.38 15.42
C GLU A 269 -82.99 36.40 14.94
N ALA A 270 -83.29 35.72 13.83
CA ALA A 270 -84.66 35.55 13.34
C ALA A 270 -85.55 34.73 14.31
N ALA A 271 -84.98 33.78 15.05
CA ALA A 271 -85.68 33.07 16.12
C ALA A 271 -85.98 33.99 17.32
N GLY A 272 -85.01 34.82 17.72
CA GLY A 272 -85.17 35.83 18.77
C GLY A 272 -86.25 36.87 18.43
N GLN A 273 -86.25 37.39 17.19
CA GLN A 273 -87.30 38.31 16.70
C GLN A 273 -88.70 37.67 16.74
N ARG A 274 -88.82 36.39 16.31
CA ARG A 274 -90.10 35.66 16.40
C ARG A 274 -90.53 35.43 17.85
N ALA A 275 -89.61 35.11 18.75
CA ALA A 275 -89.91 34.96 20.17
C ALA A 275 -90.41 36.27 20.80
N ALA A 276 -89.76 37.39 20.49
CA ALA A 276 -90.20 38.72 20.94
C ALA A 276 -91.62 39.07 20.43
N ALA A 277 -91.89 38.85 19.14
CA ALA A 277 -93.22 39.07 18.56
C ALA A 277 -94.31 38.17 19.19
N ILE A 278 -93.98 36.93 19.54
CA ILE A 278 -94.90 36.03 20.27
C ILE A 278 -95.19 36.58 21.69
N VAL A 279 -94.19 37.10 22.39
CA VAL A 279 -94.38 37.73 23.72
C VAL A 279 -95.27 38.97 23.62
N GLU A 280 -95.03 39.86 22.64
CA GLU A 280 -95.87 41.05 22.42
C GLU A 280 -97.34 40.68 22.12
N ILE A 281 -97.57 39.66 21.28
CA ILE A 281 -98.92 39.17 20.96
C ILE A 281 -99.60 38.57 22.20
N LEU A 282 -98.86 37.84 23.04
CA LEU A 282 -99.40 37.26 24.28
C LEU A 282 -99.70 38.32 25.34
N GLU A 283 -98.86 39.35 25.47
CA GLU A 283 -99.09 40.48 26.39
C GLU A 283 -100.34 41.28 25.95
N LYS A 284 -100.41 41.65 24.66
CA LYS A 284 -101.57 42.32 24.06
C LYS A 284 -102.85 41.49 24.19
N GLY A 285 -102.78 40.19 23.93
CA GLY A 285 -103.90 39.25 24.11
C GLY A 285 -104.36 39.13 25.57
N THR A 286 -103.43 39.23 26.53
CA THR A 286 -103.75 39.24 27.97
C THR A 286 -104.48 40.53 28.38
N VAL A 287 -104.05 41.68 27.85
CA VAL A 287 -104.74 42.97 28.07
C VAL A 287 -106.15 42.95 27.46
N GLU A 288 -106.30 42.47 26.22
CA GLU A 288 -107.60 42.35 25.55
C GLU A 288 -108.54 41.36 26.27
N LEU A 289 -108.02 40.22 26.76
CA LEU A 289 -108.79 39.25 27.54
C LEU A 289 -109.24 39.81 28.89
N ASN A 290 -108.40 40.59 29.58
CA ASN A 290 -108.79 41.26 30.82
C ASN A 290 -109.90 42.30 30.57
N GLY A 291 -109.75 43.15 29.56
CA GLY A 291 -110.77 44.16 29.20
C GLY A 291 -112.11 43.53 28.76
N ALA A 292 -112.07 42.44 28.00
CA ALA A 292 -113.27 41.67 27.65
C ALA A 292 -113.94 41.04 28.89
N SER A 293 -113.15 40.56 29.84
CA SER A 293 -113.63 39.98 31.10
C SER A 293 -114.27 41.04 32.01
N GLU A 294 -113.68 42.24 32.08
CA GLU A 294 -114.22 43.38 32.83
C GLU A 294 -115.52 43.91 32.20
N MET A 295 -115.58 44.01 30.86
CA MET A 295 -116.83 44.30 30.14
C MET A 295 -117.92 43.25 30.39
N ALA A 296 -117.57 41.97 30.45
CA ALA A 296 -118.52 40.90 30.77
C ALA A 296 -119.03 41.00 32.22
N ALA A 297 -118.16 41.32 33.18
CA ALA A 297 -118.54 41.55 34.57
C ALA A 297 -119.46 42.79 34.74
N SER A 298 -119.20 43.88 34.01
CA SER A 298 -120.11 45.03 33.95
C SER A 298 -121.48 44.62 33.42
N ARG A 299 -121.55 43.99 32.24
CA ARG A 299 -122.83 43.55 31.66
C ARG A 299 -123.60 42.57 32.56
N ALA A 300 -122.92 41.66 33.24
CA ALA A 300 -123.54 40.77 34.22
C ALA A 300 -124.14 41.55 35.41
N THR A 301 -123.48 42.62 35.83
CA THR A 301 -123.97 43.54 36.87
C THR A 301 -125.18 44.35 36.39
N ASP A 302 -125.12 44.90 35.17
CA ASP A 302 -126.20 45.65 34.54
C ASP A 302 -127.46 44.79 34.38
N ILE A 303 -127.33 43.57 33.82
CA ILE A 303 -128.42 42.59 33.70
C ILE A 303 -128.97 42.22 35.09
N SER A 304 -128.11 42.09 36.10
CA SER A 304 -128.52 41.82 37.49
C SER A 304 -129.23 43.01 38.17
N ALA A 305 -129.05 44.23 37.68
CA ALA A 305 -129.78 45.41 38.13
C ALA A 305 -131.13 45.52 37.40
N GLU A 306 -131.15 45.31 36.09
CA GLU A 306 -132.38 45.34 35.29
C GLU A 306 -133.34 44.21 35.66
N LEU A 307 -132.85 42.98 35.87
CA LEU A 307 -133.67 41.88 36.38
C LEU A 307 -134.32 42.22 37.74
N ARG A 308 -133.57 42.81 38.68
CA ARG A 308 -134.14 43.27 39.97
C ARG A 308 -135.21 44.33 39.77
N GLN A 309 -134.99 45.29 38.86
CA GLN A 309 -135.97 46.33 38.54
C GLN A 309 -137.21 45.74 37.84
N GLN A 310 -137.04 44.74 36.98
CA GLN A 310 -138.13 44.04 36.31
C GLN A 310 -138.95 43.22 37.30
N THR A 311 -138.31 42.49 38.23
CA THR A 311 -139.00 41.80 39.33
C THR A 311 -139.78 42.78 40.20
N ALA A 312 -139.18 43.91 40.61
CA ALA A 312 -139.88 44.93 41.39
C ALA A 312 -141.11 45.49 40.67
N ARG A 313 -140.98 45.88 39.38
CA ARG A 313 -142.11 46.31 38.55
C ARG A 313 -143.21 45.25 38.41
N VAL A 314 -142.86 43.96 38.37
CA VAL A 314 -143.83 42.86 38.35
C VAL A 314 -144.52 42.71 39.70
N THR A 315 -143.81 42.82 40.82
CA THR A 315 -144.39 42.82 42.17
C THR A 315 -145.35 44.00 42.38
N ASP A 316 -144.97 45.21 41.97
CA ASP A 316 -145.83 46.39 42.09
C ASP A 316 -147.08 46.27 41.20
N ARG A 317 -146.95 45.85 39.94
CA ARG A 317 -148.11 45.62 39.05
C ARG A 317 -149.01 44.48 39.50
N LEU A 318 -148.48 43.44 40.15
CA LEU A 318 -149.30 42.40 40.77
C LEU A 318 -150.11 42.98 41.94
N LYS A 319 -149.48 43.80 42.80
CA LYS A 319 -150.15 44.45 43.93
C LYS A 319 -151.25 45.40 43.46
N GLU A 320 -150.96 46.27 42.50
CA GLU A 320 -151.93 47.16 41.85
C GLU A 320 -153.08 46.37 41.21
N SER A 321 -152.79 45.26 40.54
CA SER A 321 -153.81 44.38 39.96
C SER A 321 -154.70 43.70 41.01
N PHE A 322 -154.19 43.38 42.20
CA PHE A 322 -155.00 42.80 43.27
C PHE A 322 -155.96 43.83 43.89
N ASP A 323 -155.50 45.06 44.14
CA ASP A 323 -156.36 46.14 44.65
C ASP A 323 -157.48 46.49 43.64
N ILE A 324 -157.15 46.57 42.35
CA ILE A 324 -158.12 46.89 41.27
C ILE A 324 -159.14 45.74 41.06
N GLN A 325 -158.71 44.48 41.11
CA GLN A 325 -159.64 43.35 40.95
C GLN A 325 -160.67 43.23 42.08
N SER A 326 -160.36 43.75 43.27
CA SER A 326 -161.27 43.70 44.43
C SER A 326 -162.56 44.52 44.21
N ASP A 327 -162.49 45.72 43.64
CA ASP A 327 -163.68 46.53 43.33
C ASP A 327 -164.36 46.12 42.01
N ALA A 328 -163.60 45.61 41.04
CA ALA A 328 -164.13 45.26 39.71
C ALA A 328 -165.08 44.05 39.73
N LEU A 329 -164.82 43.05 40.59
CA LEU A 329 -165.58 41.79 40.63
C LEU A 329 -167.07 41.97 40.97
N VAL A 330 -167.45 43.07 41.62
CA VAL A 330 -168.87 43.39 41.93
C VAL A 330 -169.63 43.94 40.71
N LYS A 331 -168.93 44.47 39.69
CA LYS A 331 -169.54 45.21 38.57
C LYS A 331 -169.41 44.52 37.21
N VAL A 332 -168.53 43.52 37.06
CA VAL A 332 -168.27 42.82 35.79
C VAL A 332 -169.32 41.74 35.46
N ALA A 333 -170.06 41.24 36.46
CA ALA A 333 -171.02 40.13 36.31
C ALA A 333 -172.26 40.40 35.41
N THR A 334 -172.37 41.58 34.78
CA THR A 334 -173.63 42.05 34.16
C THR A 334 -173.48 42.65 32.75
N ARG A 335 -172.32 42.56 32.07
CA ARG A 335 -172.15 43.28 30.78
C ARG A 335 -171.47 42.57 29.60
N THR A 336 -170.32 41.93 29.74
CA THR A 336 -169.44 41.69 28.58
C THR A 336 -169.72 40.37 27.81
N GLY A 337 -170.97 40.16 27.42
CA GLY A 337 -171.38 39.08 26.51
C GLY A 337 -171.41 39.48 25.03
N GLN A 338 -170.75 40.58 24.63
CA GLN A 338 -170.88 41.20 23.30
C GLN A 338 -169.56 41.50 22.56
N GLU A 339 -168.40 41.24 23.17
CA GLU A 339 -167.08 41.63 22.61
C GLU A 339 -166.24 40.45 22.07
N ILE A 340 -166.82 39.24 21.96
CA ILE A 340 -166.11 38.04 21.49
C ILE A 340 -165.99 37.99 19.95
N ASP A 341 -166.97 38.50 19.21
CA ASP A 341 -167.09 38.27 17.76
C ASP A 341 -166.16 39.11 16.85
N ARG A 342 -165.26 39.95 17.41
CA ARG A 342 -164.43 40.88 16.61
C ARG A 342 -162.91 40.64 16.61
N LEU A 343 -162.39 39.69 17.41
CA LEU A 343 -160.95 39.42 17.46
C LEU A 343 -160.47 38.31 16.49
N GLY A 344 -161.37 37.47 15.96
CA GLY A 344 -160.98 36.29 15.17
C GLY A 344 -160.33 36.56 13.80
N ALA A 345 -160.62 37.68 13.15
CA ALA A 345 -160.27 37.92 11.74
C ALA A 345 -158.85 38.50 11.48
N ALA A 346 -158.08 38.75 12.55
CA ALA A 346 -156.77 39.44 12.48
C ALA A 346 -155.56 38.51 12.63
N LEU A 347 -155.66 37.45 13.44
CA LEU A 347 -154.50 36.62 13.83
C LEU A 347 -154.03 35.66 12.73
N ASP A 348 -154.96 35.15 11.92
CA ASP A 348 -154.71 34.02 11.01
C ASP A 348 -153.73 34.33 9.86
N ARG A 349 -153.61 35.60 9.47
CA ARG A 349 -152.75 36.03 8.33
C ARG A 349 -151.27 36.18 8.66
N HIS A 350 -150.88 36.34 9.93
CA HIS A 350 -149.47 36.57 10.30
C HIS A 350 -148.68 35.28 10.57
N ALA A 351 -149.34 34.17 10.92
CA ALA A 351 -148.65 32.93 11.29
C ALA A 351 -147.95 32.22 10.11
N SER A 352 -148.49 32.35 8.89
CA SER A 352 -148.01 31.60 7.71
C SER A 352 -146.64 32.08 7.17
N SER A 353 -146.38 33.39 7.20
CA SER A 353 -145.22 33.97 6.50
C SER A 353 -143.87 33.78 7.21
N LEU A 354 -143.85 33.47 8.51
CA LEU A 354 -142.63 33.43 9.31
C LEU A 354 -141.92 32.05 9.27
N THR A 355 -142.68 30.97 9.09
CA THR A 355 -142.19 29.60 9.25
C THR A 355 -141.33 29.14 8.08
N GLY A 356 -141.80 29.34 6.84
CA GLY A 356 -141.10 28.83 5.64
C GLY A 356 -139.77 29.52 5.31
N THR A 357 -139.57 30.75 5.78
CA THR A 357 -138.34 31.53 5.56
C THR A 357 -137.22 31.15 6.51
N LEU A 358 -137.53 30.78 7.76
CA LEU A 358 -136.55 30.26 8.73
C LEU A 358 -136.00 28.89 8.29
N ASP A 359 -136.90 27.96 7.97
CA ASP A 359 -136.56 26.56 7.71
C ASP A 359 -135.67 26.39 6.46
N THR A 360 -135.95 27.16 5.41
CA THR A 360 -135.13 27.15 4.18
C THR A 360 -133.70 27.68 4.41
N SER A 361 -133.51 28.58 5.37
CA SER A 361 -132.20 29.19 5.66
C SER A 361 -131.31 28.28 6.51
N LEU A 362 -131.87 27.69 7.57
CA LEU A 362 -131.14 26.85 8.52
C LEU A 362 -130.64 25.55 7.87
N ASN A 363 -131.50 24.84 7.12
CA ASN A 363 -131.11 23.62 6.41
C ASN A 363 -129.95 23.86 5.44
N LYS A 364 -129.93 25.03 4.77
CA LYS A 364 -128.88 25.38 3.80
C LYS A 364 -127.55 25.74 4.46
N HIS A 365 -127.57 26.30 5.68
CA HIS A 365 -126.35 26.50 6.48
C HIS A 365 -125.80 25.18 7.02
N SER A 366 -126.65 24.28 7.53
CA SER A 366 -126.21 22.99 8.09
C SER A 366 -125.45 22.15 7.06
N ALA A 367 -126.03 21.96 5.87
CA ALA A 367 -125.40 21.18 4.80
C ALA A 367 -124.07 21.80 4.30
N SER A 368 -123.92 23.13 4.38
CA SER A 368 -122.67 23.81 4.05
C SER A 368 -121.59 23.66 5.13
N MET A 369 -121.97 23.36 6.37
CA MET A 369 -121.04 23.19 7.49
C MET A 369 -120.58 21.75 7.61
N ASP A 370 -121.46 20.77 7.39
CA ASP A 370 -121.09 19.34 7.32
C ASP A 370 -120.07 19.09 6.19
N THR A 371 -120.36 19.57 4.98
CA THR A 371 -119.44 19.42 3.81
C THR A 371 -118.09 20.12 4.01
N MET A 372 -118.04 21.20 4.79
CA MET A 372 -116.77 21.85 5.17
C MET A 372 -116.00 21.02 6.21
N MET A 373 -116.70 20.34 7.13
CA MET A 373 -116.10 19.50 8.17
C MET A 373 -115.56 18.18 7.60
N ASP A 374 -116.26 17.55 6.65
CA ASP A 374 -115.78 16.38 5.91
C ASP A 374 -114.47 16.68 5.17
N VAL A 375 -114.42 17.81 4.46
CA VAL A 375 -113.22 18.26 3.74
C VAL A 375 -112.08 18.58 4.71
N ALA A 376 -112.37 19.15 5.90
CA ALA A 376 -111.37 19.38 6.93
C ALA A 376 -110.81 18.04 7.49
N SER A 377 -111.68 17.09 7.83
CA SER A 377 -111.29 15.78 8.37
C SER A 377 -110.43 15.00 7.38
N ALA A 378 -110.87 14.87 6.13
CA ALA A 378 -110.13 14.17 5.08
C ALA A 378 -108.75 14.81 4.79
N ARG A 379 -108.61 16.12 5.03
CA ARG A 379 -107.34 16.85 4.88
C ARG A 379 -106.41 16.62 6.08
N ILE A 380 -106.95 16.51 7.30
CA ILE A 380 -106.21 16.18 8.52
C ILE A 380 -105.68 14.74 8.45
N ASP A 381 -106.51 13.76 8.08
CA ASP A 381 -106.09 12.36 7.92
C ASP A 381 -104.97 12.23 6.88
N LYS A 382 -105.12 12.88 5.72
CA LYS A 382 -104.10 12.86 4.68
C LYS A 382 -102.79 13.50 5.14
N LEU A 383 -102.83 14.54 5.98
CA LEU A 383 -101.65 15.15 6.59
C LEU A 383 -101.00 14.21 7.62
N GLY A 384 -101.81 13.52 8.43
CA GLY A 384 -101.36 12.57 9.45
C GLY A 384 -100.68 11.33 8.87
N VAL A 385 -101.14 10.85 7.70
CA VAL A 385 -100.46 9.78 6.95
C VAL A 385 -99.13 10.28 6.38
N THR A 386 -99.10 11.41 5.66
CA THR A 386 -97.85 11.89 5.04
C THR A 386 -96.79 12.31 6.07
N LEU A 387 -97.17 12.87 7.22
CA LEU A 387 -96.20 13.11 8.31
C LEU A 387 -95.58 11.80 8.82
N ARG A 388 -96.39 10.75 8.96
CA ARG A 388 -95.94 9.45 9.47
C ARG A 388 -94.99 8.76 8.50
N ASP A 389 -95.30 8.77 7.21
CA ASP A 389 -94.45 8.20 6.15
C ASP A 389 -93.14 8.98 5.95
N VAL A 390 -93.17 10.32 6.04
CA VAL A 390 -91.94 11.13 6.00
C VAL A 390 -91.09 10.89 7.24
N THR A 391 -91.70 10.79 8.43
CA THR A 391 -90.96 10.56 9.68
C THR A 391 -90.30 9.18 9.71
N SER A 392 -90.99 8.13 9.27
CA SER A 392 -90.40 6.78 9.17
C SER A 392 -89.29 6.72 8.11
N ALA A 393 -89.48 7.33 6.94
CA ALA A 393 -88.47 7.37 5.89
C ALA A 393 -87.22 8.20 6.28
N VAL A 394 -87.36 9.24 7.09
CA VAL A 394 -86.22 10.00 7.64
C VAL A 394 -85.49 9.18 8.70
N LEU A 395 -86.21 8.61 9.68
CA LEU A 395 -85.62 7.74 10.71
C LEU A 395 -84.84 6.59 10.08
N GLN A 396 -85.46 5.87 9.13
CA GLN A 396 -84.83 4.72 8.48
C GLN A 396 -83.58 5.11 7.68
N ARG A 397 -83.55 6.27 7.00
CA ARG A 397 -82.34 6.76 6.30
C ARG A 397 -81.23 7.19 7.26
N VAL A 398 -81.58 7.75 8.41
CA VAL A 398 -80.60 8.10 9.45
C VAL A 398 -79.99 6.83 10.03
N ASP A 399 -80.81 5.81 10.32
CA ASP A 399 -80.35 4.53 10.88
C ASP A 399 -79.45 3.77 9.89
N ASP A 400 -79.89 3.61 8.63
CA ASP A 400 -79.09 3.00 7.55
C ASP A 400 -77.78 3.76 7.31
N GLY A 401 -77.82 5.10 7.35
CA GLY A 401 -76.65 5.96 7.17
C GLY A 401 -75.66 5.87 8.33
N LEU A 402 -76.15 5.81 9.57
CA LEU A 402 -75.33 5.70 10.76
C LEU A 402 -74.71 4.31 10.89
N ALA A 403 -75.48 3.24 10.59
CA ALA A 403 -75.01 1.86 10.59
C ALA A 403 -73.87 1.64 9.57
N ARG A 404 -74.05 2.06 8.31
CA ARG A 404 -73.00 1.97 7.27
C ARG A 404 -71.74 2.73 7.68
N ARG A 405 -71.90 3.98 8.14
CA ARG A 405 -70.77 4.85 8.53
C ARG A 405 -70.05 4.33 9.78
N SER A 406 -70.74 3.62 10.66
CA SER A 406 -70.12 2.90 11.79
C SER A 406 -69.35 1.65 11.34
N GLY A 407 -69.83 0.93 10.33
CA GLY A 407 -69.11 -0.22 9.74
C GLY A 407 -67.85 0.18 8.98
N ASP A 408 -67.95 1.22 8.15
CA ASP A 408 -66.79 1.80 7.44
C ASP A 408 -65.74 2.33 8.43
N LEU A 409 -66.18 2.91 9.56
CA LEU A 409 -65.27 3.37 10.61
C LEU A 409 -64.63 2.21 11.38
N SER A 410 -65.40 1.17 11.75
CA SER A 410 -64.84 -0.02 12.46
C SER A 410 -63.78 -0.71 11.62
N THR A 411 -64.08 -1.00 10.36
CA THR A 411 -63.12 -1.64 9.42
C THR A 411 -61.90 -0.77 9.14
N THR A 412 -62.05 0.56 9.09
CA THR A 412 -60.91 1.49 8.98
C THR A 412 -60.04 1.48 10.24
N VAL A 413 -60.64 1.44 11.44
CA VAL A 413 -59.93 1.38 12.72
C VAL A 413 -59.24 0.03 12.90
N GLU A 414 -59.89 -1.09 12.58
CA GLU A 414 -59.31 -2.44 12.59
C GLU A 414 -58.08 -2.52 11.67
N ARG A 415 -58.17 -2.01 10.44
CA ARG A 415 -57.04 -1.93 9.52
C ARG A 415 -55.91 -1.06 10.07
N MET A 416 -56.20 0.12 10.63
CA MET A 416 -55.18 0.99 11.24
C MET A 416 -54.50 0.33 12.45
N VAL A 417 -55.24 -0.44 13.27
CA VAL A 417 -54.65 -1.20 14.39
C VAL A 417 -53.75 -2.32 13.88
N SER A 418 -54.15 -3.03 12.82
CA SER A 418 -53.31 -4.06 12.19
C SER A 418 -52.02 -3.46 11.61
N GLU A 419 -52.13 -2.38 10.84
CA GLU A 419 -50.98 -1.68 10.24
C GLU A 419 -50.04 -1.11 11.32
N ALA A 420 -50.57 -0.59 12.43
CA ALA A 420 -49.76 -0.13 13.55
C ALA A 420 -49.06 -1.28 14.31
N GLN A 421 -49.68 -2.46 14.39
CA GLN A 421 -49.07 -3.65 14.99
C GLN A 421 -47.95 -4.22 14.11
N GLU A 422 -48.15 -4.31 12.80
CA GLU A 422 -47.11 -4.71 11.85
C GLU A 422 -45.94 -3.71 11.86
N LEU A 423 -46.22 -2.41 11.87
CA LEU A 423 -45.18 -1.37 11.97
C LEU A 423 -44.38 -1.44 13.27
N MET A 424 -45.03 -1.71 14.40
CA MET A 424 -44.34 -1.91 15.69
C MET A 424 -43.49 -3.19 15.70
N ALA A 425 -43.97 -4.29 15.11
CA ALA A 425 -43.19 -5.52 14.96
C ALA A 425 -41.96 -5.30 14.08
N ALA A 426 -42.12 -4.61 12.94
CA ALA A 426 -41.04 -4.26 12.02
C ALA A 426 -40.01 -3.33 12.68
N MET A 427 -40.43 -2.30 13.42
CA MET A 427 -39.51 -1.46 14.20
C MET A 427 -38.77 -2.24 15.29
N HIS A 428 -39.45 -3.16 15.99
CA HIS A 428 -38.82 -3.92 17.06
C HIS A 428 -37.75 -4.88 16.51
N GLN A 429 -38.04 -5.53 15.38
CA GLN A 429 -37.04 -6.33 14.67
C GLN A 429 -35.89 -5.48 14.13
N GLN A 430 -36.17 -4.33 13.50
CA GLN A 430 -35.14 -3.43 12.98
C GLN A 430 -34.21 -2.90 14.10
N VAL A 431 -34.75 -2.57 15.27
CA VAL A 431 -33.94 -2.18 16.44
C VAL A 431 -33.06 -3.33 16.93
N ASN A 432 -33.56 -4.56 16.93
CA ASN A 432 -32.79 -5.74 17.33
C ASN A 432 -31.68 -6.09 16.32
N ASP A 433 -31.97 -6.03 15.02
CA ASP A 433 -31.00 -6.25 13.94
C ASP A 433 -29.89 -5.18 13.96
N ILE A 434 -30.24 -3.91 14.23
CA ILE A 434 -29.28 -2.81 14.45
C ILE A 434 -28.41 -3.08 15.68
N ALA A 435 -28.99 -3.52 16.80
CA ALA A 435 -28.25 -3.82 18.03
C ALA A 435 -27.26 -4.99 17.81
N GLN A 436 -27.69 -6.07 17.17
CA GLN A 436 -26.82 -7.20 16.83
C GLN A 436 -25.69 -6.81 15.86
N THR A 437 -26.00 -5.96 14.87
CA THR A 437 -25.00 -5.45 13.92
C THR A 437 -23.97 -4.56 14.62
N ALA A 438 -24.42 -3.69 15.53
CA ALA A 438 -23.55 -2.81 16.32
C ALA A 438 -22.62 -3.60 17.26
N ASP A 439 -23.13 -4.64 17.93
CA ASP A 439 -22.31 -5.51 18.78
C ASP A 439 -21.28 -6.30 17.96
N THR A 440 -21.69 -6.87 16.82
CA THR A 440 -20.78 -7.57 15.89
C THR A 440 -19.67 -6.63 15.38
N ALA A 441 -20.00 -5.39 15.03
CA ALA A 441 -19.03 -4.37 14.63
C ALA A 441 -18.09 -3.96 15.78
N SER A 442 -18.60 -3.89 17.01
CA SER A 442 -17.80 -3.65 18.22
C SER A 442 -16.79 -4.78 18.45
N GLN A 443 -17.23 -6.04 18.41
CA GLN A 443 -16.36 -7.21 18.55
C GLN A 443 -15.29 -7.26 17.46
N HIS A 444 -15.65 -6.99 16.20
CA HIS A 444 -14.68 -6.87 15.09
C HIS A 444 -13.67 -5.75 15.32
N SER A 445 -14.10 -4.59 15.84
CA SER A 445 -13.20 -3.46 16.14
C SER A 445 -12.20 -3.80 17.25
N VAL A 446 -12.63 -4.53 18.29
CA VAL A 446 -11.74 -5.06 19.34
C VAL A 446 -10.73 -6.05 18.75
N GLY A 447 -11.17 -7.00 17.92
CA GLY A 447 -10.29 -7.97 17.27
C GLY A 447 -9.24 -7.32 16.36
N ILE A 448 -9.62 -6.27 15.61
CA ILE A 448 -8.68 -5.47 14.80
C ILE A 448 -7.67 -4.74 15.69
N LYS A 449 -8.11 -4.16 16.81
CA LYS A 449 -7.23 -3.47 17.77
C LYS A 449 -6.20 -4.44 18.38
N ASP A 450 -6.62 -5.65 18.76
CA ASP A 450 -5.72 -6.65 19.34
C ASP A 450 -4.73 -7.22 18.30
N ALA A 451 -5.18 -7.49 17.07
CA ALA A 451 -4.30 -7.91 15.97
C ALA A 451 -3.26 -6.83 15.59
N LEU A 452 -3.61 -5.54 15.67
CA LEU A 452 -2.66 -4.44 15.46
C LEU A 452 -1.62 -4.33 16.59
N VAL A 453 -1.99 -4.66 17.84
CA VAL A 453 -1.03 -4.74 18.95
C VAL A 453 -0.07 -5.92 18.75
N GLU A 454 -0.58 -7.09 18.34
CA GLU A 454 0.26 -8.26 18.03
C GLU A 454 1.23 -7.98 16.87
N GLN A 455 0.77 -7.35 15.79
CA GLN A 455 1.67 -6.90 14.71
C GLN A 455 2.69 -5.86 15.17
N GLY A 456 2.31 -4.93 16.06
CA GLY A 456 3.24 -3.97 16.65
C GLY A 456 4.36 -4.64 17.46
N GLU A 457 4.01 -5.61 18.30
CA GLU A 457 5.00 -6.41 19.03
C GLU A 457 5.90 -7.24 18.11
N ALA A 458 5.32 -7.86 17.07
CA ALA A 458 6.08 -8.66 16.11
C ALA A 458 7.09 -7.81 15.32
N LEU A 459 6.69 -6.61 14.90
CA LEU A 459 7.57 -5.65 14.24
C LEU A 459 8.67 -5.13 15.19
N SER A 460 8.35 -4.85 16.46
CA SER A 460 9.36 -4.45 17.46
C SER A 460 10.43 -5.54 17.63
N LYS A 461 10.01 -6.79 17.86
CA LYS A 461 10.92 -7.94 18.02
C LYS A 461 11.80 -8.17 16.78
N LEU A 462 11.29 -7.87 15.59
CA LEU A 462 12.05 -7.94 14.33
C LEU A 462 13.08 -6.79 14.23
N VAL A 463 12.70 -5.56 14.60
CA VAL A 463 13.62 -4.41 14.67
C VAL A 463 14.73 -4.64 15.70
N ASP A 464 14.40 -5.19 16.88
CA ASP A 464 15.37 -5.56 17.92
C ASP A 464 16.35 -6.62 17.41
N HIS A 465 15.84 -7.65 16.71
CA HIS A 465 16.67 -8.71 16.13
C HIS A 465 17.62 -8.18 15.04
N VAL A 466 17.13 -7.37 14.10
CA VAL A 466 17.94 -6.76 13.04
C VAL A 466 18.98 -5.81 13.63
N SER A 467 18.63 -5.04 14.67
CA SER A 467 19.58 -4.16 15.37
C SER A 467 20.70 -4.96 16.05
N GLY A 468 20.35 -6.07 16.71
CA GLY A 468 21.32 -6.99 17.30
C GLY A 468 22.22 -7.67 16.27
N GLN A 469 21.66 -8.10 15.13
CA GLN A 469 22.44 -8.64 14.01
C GLN A 469 23.38 -7.61 13.39
N SER A 470 22.95 -6.35 13.24
CA SER A 470 23.82 -5.27 12.77
C SER A 470 24.98 -5.02 13.73
N GLN A 471 24.71 -5.01 15.05
CA GLN A 471 25.75 -4.80 16.05
C GLN A 471 26.78 -5.95 16.10
N THR A 472 26.35 -7.20 15.95
CA THR A 472 27.30 -8.33 15.88
C THR A 472 28.09 -8.36 14.56
N LEU A 473 27.48 -7.92 13.46
CA LEU A 473 28.17 -7.76 12.17
C LEU A 473 29.23 -6.64 12.23
N ASP A 474 28.91 -5.50 12.85
CA ASP A 474 29.87 -4.39 13.04
C ASP A 474 31.08 -4.82 13.89
N VAL A 475 30.88 -5.61 14.95
CA VAL A 475 31.99 -6.18 15.74
C VAL A 475 32.82 -7.13 14.87
N ALA A 476 32.20 -8.10 14.20
CA ALA A 476 32.90 -9.06 13.36
C ALA A 476 33.67 -8.41 12.18
N MET A 477 33.14 -7.32 11.61
CA MET A 477 33.81 -6.54 10.57
C MET A 477 35.01 -5.75 11.10
N ASN A 478 34.93 -5.23 12.33
CA ASN A 478 36.08 -4.56 12.98
C ASN A 478 37.17 -5.56 13.36
N ASP A 479 36.81 -6.72 13.92
CA ASP A 479 37.75 -7.79 14.24
C ASP A 479 38.45 -8.33 12.98
N HIS A 480 37.69 -8.61 11.91
CA HIS A 480 38.25 -9.06 10.64
C HIS A 480 39.16 -8.00 9.99
N ARG A 481 38.82 -6.70 10.14
CA ARG A 481 39.68 -5.59 9.71
C ARG A 481 40.99 -5.52 10.51
N ALA A 482 40.93 -5.77 11.82
CA ALA A 482 42.12 -5.80 12.68
C ALA A 482 43.03 -6.98 12.29
N ASP A 483 42.47 -8.17 12.05
CA ASP A 483 43.23 -9.33 11.59
C ASP A 483 43.82 -9.15 10.19
N LEU A 484 43.07 -8.58 9.22
CA LEU A 484 43.61 -8.24 7.91
C LEU A 484 44.76 -7.23 7.99
N THR A 485 44.69 -6.27 8.91
CA THR A 485 45.79 -5.31 9.15
C THR A 485 47.01 -6.04 9.72
N ARG A 486 46.81 -6.86 10.75
CA ARG A 486 47.87 -7.66 11.40
C ARG A 486 48.56 -8.63 10.44
N VAL A 487 47.81 -9.29 9.55
CA VAL A 487 48.34 -10.19 8.51
C VAL A 487 49.07 -9.40 7.42
N SER A 488 48.60 -8.20 7.07
CA SER A 488 49.31 -7.31 6.15
C SER A 488 50.65 -6.84 6.73
N ASP A 489 50.69 -6.50 8.02
CA ASP A 489 51.92 -6.04 8.68
C ASP A 489 52.95 -7.19 8.82
N ASP A 490 52.52 -8.39 9.23
CA ASP A 490 53.36 -9.60 9.29
C ASP A 490 53.91 -9.99 7.90
N ALA A 491 53.08 -9.90 6.86
CA ALA A 491 53.51 -10.14 5.48
C ALA A 491 54.55 -9.10 5.00
N VAL A 492 54.39 -7.82 5.37
CA VAL A 492 55.37 -6.76 5.08
C VAL A 492 56.68 -6.99 5.85
N GLU A 493 56.61 -7.42 7.11
CA GLU A 493 57.79 -7.77 7.90
C GLU A 493 58.53 -8.98 7.30
N LYS A 494 57.84 -10.06 6.94
CA LYS A 494 58.43 -11.25 6.30
C LYS A 494 59.05 -10.95 4.94
N VAL A 495 58.43 -10.09 4.13
CA VAL A 495 59.01 -9.61 2.86
C VAL A 495 60.25 -8.75 3.11
N SER A 496 60.27 -7.95 4.18
CA SER A 496 61.43 -7.15 4.59
C SER A 496 62.60 -8.03 5.08
N GLU A 497 62.33 -9.03 5.94
CA GLU A 497 63.30 -10.04 6.39
C GLU A 497 63.91 -10.81 5.21
N MET A 498 63.06 -11.32 4.30
CA MET A 498 63.51 -12.04 3.10
C MET A 498 64.34 -11.12 2.19
N GLY A 499 63.95 -9.85 2.05
CA GLY A 499 64.73 -8.84 1.34
C GLY A 499 66.05 -8.47 2.02
N ALA A 500 66.19 -8.65 3.33
CA ALA A 500 67.45 -8.50 4.06
C ALA A 500 68.33 -9.75 3.89
N ALA A 501 67.76 -10.95 4.02
CA ALA A 501 68.45 -12.23 3.81
C ALA A 501 69.03 -12.35 2.39
N LEU A 502 68.26 -12.00 1.36
CA LEU A 502 68.71 -12.00 -0.04
C LEU A 502 69.87 -10.99 -0.27
N ARG A 503 69.87 -9.84 0.40
CA ARG A 503 71.00 -8.89 0.35
C ARG A 503 72.24 -9.43 1.06
N ALA A 504 72.09 -10.06 2.22
CA ALA A 504 73.19 -10.69 2.94
C ALA A 504 73.82 -11.82 2.10
N GLN A 505 73.00 -12.71 1.54
CA GLN A 505 73.44 -13.79 0.67
C GLN A 505 74.15 -13.26 -0.59
N ALA A 506 73.62 -12.19 -1.22
CA ALA A 506 74.29 -11.54 -2.35
C ALA A 506 75.65 -10.90 -1.97
N GLN A 507 75.75 -10.29 -0.78
CA GLN A 507 77.03 -9.77 -0.27
C GLN A 507 78.04 -10.88 0.03
N ASP A 508 77.62 -12.00 0.61
CA ASP A 508 78.51 -13.12 0.92
C ASP A 508 78.94 -13.89 -0.33
N VAL A 509 78.07 -13.99 -1.35
CA VAL A 509 78.46 -14.43 -2.71
C VAL A 509 79.48 -13.47 -3.34
N SER A 510 79.32 -12.15 -3.17
CA SER A 510 80.33 -11.17 -3.64
C SER A 510 81.67 -11.39 -2.92
N LYS A 511 81.69 -11.44 -1.58
CA LYS A 511 82.91 -11.69 -0.79
C LYS A 511 83.57 -13.03 -1.14
N ALA A 512 82.78 -14.07 -1.42
CA ALA A 512 83.30 -15.37 -1.85
C ALA A 512 83.91 -15.31 -3.26
N SER A 513 83.32 -14.52 -4.17
CA SER A 513 83.86 -14.25 -5.50
C SER A 513 85.15 -13.43 -5.43
N ASP A 514 85.19 -12.38 -4.61
CA ASP A 514 86.38 -11.56 -4.35
C ASP A 514 87.51 -12.40 -3.72
N LEU A 515 87.19 -13.26 -2.75
CA LEU A 515 88.14 -14.19 -2.13
C LEU A 515 88.63 -15.26 -3.12
N ALA A 516 87.79 -15.72 -4.04
CA ALA A 516 88.18 -16.62 -5.11
C ALA A 516 89.13 -15.94 -6.11
N ALA A 517 88.87 -14.67 -6.47
CA ALA A 517 89.75 -13.86 -7.31
C ALA A 517 91.11 -13.62 -6.62
N VAL A 518 91.12 -13.19 -5.35
CA VAL A 518 92.36 -13.00 -4.57
C VAL A 518 93.13 -14.31 -4.39
N ARG A 519 92.46 -15.46 -4.26
CA ARG A 519 93.13 -16.77 -4.27
C ARG A 519 93.69 -17.15 -5.64
N ALA A 520 93.00 -16.82 -6.73
CA ALA A 520 93.50 -17.04 -8.08
C ALA A 520 94.74 -16.19 -8.38
N ASP A 521 94.73 -14.91 -7.99
CA ASP A 521 95.89 -14.03 -8.10
C ASP A 521 97.02 -14.43 -7.14
N GLY A 522 96.72 -14.91 -5.94
CA GLY A 522 97.71 -15.48 -5.02
C GLY A 522 98.38 -16.74 -5.57
N VAL A 523 97.62 -17.63 -6.21
CA VAL A 523 98.16 -18.80 -6.94
C VAL A 523 98.98 -18.35 -8.15
N ARG A 524 98.53 -17.35 -8.90
CA ARG A 524 99.27 -16.74 -10.02
C ARG A 524 100.60 -16.15 -9.56
N GLU A 525 100.62 -15.39 -8.46
CA GLU A 525 101.85 -14.82 -7.93
C GLU A 525 102.77 -15.90 -7.34
N MET A 526 102.22 -16.93 -6.70
CA MET A 526 103.02 -18.06 -6.19
C MET A 526 103.65 -18.86 -7.34
N LEU A 527 102.92 -19.07 -8.45
CA LEU A 527 103.45 -19.65 -9.69
C LEU A 527 104.50 -18.74 -10.33
N GLN A 528 104.28 -17.42 -10.38
CA GLN A 528 105.29 -16.47 -10.86
C GLN A 528 106.55 -16.51 -9.98
N ARG A 529 106.43 -16.52 -8.66
CA ARG A 529 107.58 -16.66 -7.74
C ARG A 529 108.26 -18.03 -7.86
N GLN A 530 107.51 -19.11 -8.12
CA GLN A 530 108.12 -20.40 -8.48
C GLN A 530 108.89 -20.32 -9.79
N VAL A 531 108.34 -19.68 -10.82
CA VAL A 531 109.06 -19.45 -12.09
C VAL A 531 110.29 -18.56 -11.87
N THR A 532 110.21 -17.49 -11.07
CA THR A 532 111.34 -16.60 -10.77
C THR A 532 112.42 -17.29 -9.91
N ASN A 533 112.03 -18.16 -8.98
CA ASN A 533 112.95 -18.99 -8.23
C ASN A 533 113.55 -20.09 -9.11
N LEU A 534 112.79 -20.68 -10.03
CA LEU A 534 113.32 -21.63 -11.01
C LEU A 534 114.25 -20.96 -12.02
N THR A 535 113.98 -19.71 -12.45
CA THR A 535 114.93 -18.96 -13.28
C THR A 535 116.14 -18.49 -12.50
N THR A 536 116.03 -18.11 -11.22
CA THR A 536 117.22 -17.73 -10.40
C THR A 536 118.00 -18.93 -9.85
N MET A 537 117.39 -20.11 -9.75
CA MET A 537 118.09 -21.38 -9.53
C MET A 537 118.65 -21.94 -10.84
N SER A 538 118.00 -21.68 -11.98
CA SER A 538 118.58 -21.93 -13.31
C SER A 538 119.72 -20.96 -13.59
N GLU A 539 119.67 -19.70 -13.14
CA GLU A 539 120.76 -18.72 -13.24
C GLU A 539 121.93 -19.09 -12.36
N ARG A 540 121.67 -19.53 -11.12
CA ARG A 540 122.72 -20.18 -10.34
C ARG A 540 123.19 -21.44 -11.03
N ALA A 541 122.34 -22.24 -11.66
CA ALA A 541 122.77 -23.34 -12.51
C ALA A 541 123.14 -22.90 -13.95
N GLU A 542 123.54 -21.64 -14.17
CA GLU A 542 123.94 -20.98 -15.45
C GLU A 542 125.03 -19.88 -15.22
N GLU A 543 125.61 -19.83 -14.01
CA GLU A 543 126.75 -18.97 -13.62
C GLU A 543 128.04 -19.79 -13.41
N GLN A 544 127.99 -21.07 -13.76
CA GLN A 544 128.37 -22.13 -12.84
C GLN A 544 129.33 -23.17 -13.45
N ALA A 545 128.91 -24.18 -14.22
CA ALA A 545 129.82 -25.01 -15.01
C ALA A 545 130.51 -24.27 -16.17
N LYS A 546 130.33 -22.96 -16.38
CA LYS A 546 131.39 -22.16 -17.04
C LYS A 546 132.69 -22.21 -16.24
N GLU A 547 132.60 -22.36 -14.92
CA GLU A 547 133.69 -22.65 -13.97
C GLU A 547 134.10 -24.14 -13.95
N ILE A 548 133.43 -25.04 -14.69
CA ILE A 548 133.82 -26.45 -14.88
C ILE A 548 134.28 -26.74 -16.33
N GLU A 549 133.72 -26.08 -17.36
CA GLU A 549 134.22 -26.08 -18.74
C GLU A 549 135.50 -25.22 -18.90
N THR A 550 135.98 -24.57 -17.83
CA THR A 550 137.26 -23.84 -17.78
C THR A 550 138.31 -24.46 -16.86
N MET A 551 138.10 -25.73 -16.44
CA MET A 551 139.11 -26.59 -15.78
C MET A 551 139.48 -27.80 -16.64
#